data_AF-A0A1S2VS53-F1
#
_entry.id   AF-A0A1S2VS53-F1
#
_cell.length_a   1.000
_cell.length_b   1.000
_cell.length_c   1.000
_cell.angle_alpha   90.00
_cell.angle_beta   90.00
_cell.angle_gamma   90.00
#
_symmetry.space_group_name_H-M   'P 1'
#
loop_
_entity.id
_entity.type
_entity.pdbx_description
1 polymer ?
#
loop_
_entity_poly.entity_id
_entity_poly.type
_entity_poly.pdbx_seq_one_letter_code
_entity_poly.pdbx_strand_id
1 'polypeptide(L)'
;MKKFWISEREYHVADSWQECTPEQLKNGLLLQLSASVEKHELRKAHYTVMMLRILSDCQVKQLSQLNGEQLYRLKKLVKWAFETPVTSQPFGHFTLNGKDYLLPAEGFANTSAIELAMANIYYLQFAKGHKEAALKLVATLCRPQRTDIKSFRRSVKWNGDAREEYNSVLADERAAEFSKLHFGVVIAVVQYFESLNRSFLERYGEVFGGDPEEKAPPLYKNGEGWLTCLEQVAELGTHGQFQQVCAENCHTIWLYLKHRTLKRNSANQVNV
;
A
#
# COMPACT_ATOMS: atom_id res chain seq x y z
N MET A 1 -3.24 -18.69 -13.12
CA MET A 1 -4.67 -18.98 -12.99
C MET A 1 -4.89 -20.47 -13.12
N LYS A 2 -5.58 -21.09 -12.17
CA LYS A 2 -5.83 -22.54 -12.15
C LYS A 2 -7.22 -22.85 -12.70
N LYS A 3 -7.39 -24.06 -13.23
CA LYS A 3 -8.64 -24.53 -13.85
C LYS A 3 -9.20 -25.74 -13.08
N PHE A 4 -10.52 -25.85 -12.94
CA PHE A 4 -11.16 -27.02 -12.32
C PHE A 4 -12.60 -27.21 -12.81
N TRP A 5 -13.02 -28.45 -13.05
CA TRP A 5 -14.35 -28.77 -13.61
C TRP A 5 -15.37 -29.10 -12.54
N ILE A 6 -16.59 -28.60 -12.73
CA ILE A 6 -17.78 -29.10 -12.04
C ILE A 6 -18.73 -29.60 -13.12
N SER A 7 -18.97 -30.91 -13.11
CA SER A 7 -19.71 -31.61 -14.17
C SER A 7 -19.03 -31.37 -15.53
N GLU A 8 -19.70 -30.71 -16.49
CA GLU A 8 -19.17 -30.42 -17.83
C GLU A 8 -18.72 -28.97 -18.01
N ARG A 9 -18.75 -28.15 -16.94
CA ARG A 9 -18.42 -26.72 -17.03
C ARG A 9 -17.02 -26.42 -16.53
N GLU A 10 -16.30 -25.65 -17.33
CA GLU A 10 -14.99 -25.10 -17.01
C GLU A 10 -15.07 -23.87 -16.09
N TYR A 11 -14.31 -23.89 -14.99
CA TYR A 11 -14.10 -22.74 -14.10
C TYR A 11 -12.62 -22.44 -13.96
N HIS A 12 -12.35 -21.17 -13.73
CA HIS A 12 -11.02 -20.65 -13.43
C HIS A 12 -10.99 -20.16 -12.00
N VAL A 13 -9.83 -20.21 -11.36
CA VAL A 13 -9.62 -19.62 -10.03
C VAL A 13 -8.27 -18.90 -10.03
N ALA A 14 -8.26 -17.66 -9.54
CA ALA A 14 -7.05 -16.88 -9.36
C ALA A 14 -6.08 -17.61 -8.41
N ASP A 15 -4.78 -17.60 -8.75
CA ASP A 15 -3.73 -18.13 -7.88
C ASP A 15 -2.90 -17.04 -7.16
N SER A 16 -3.20 -15.78 -7.45
CA SER A 16 -2.60 -14.61 -6.84
C SER A 16 -3.55 -13.41 -6.93
N TRP A 17 -3.28 -12.35 -6.16
CA TRP A 17 -4.13 -11.16 -6.17
C TRP A 17 -4.07 -10.41 -7.52
N GLN A 18 -2.96 -10.53 -8.25
CA GLN A 18 -2.72 -9.90 -9.54
C GLN A 18 -3.61 -10.46 -10.66
N GLU A 19 -4.10 -11.69 -10.50
CA GLU A 19 -5.02 -12.32 -11.45
C GLU A 19 -6.50 -12.01 -11.16
N CYS A 20 -6.79 -11.40 -10.01
CA CYS A 20 -8.15 -11.08 -9.60
C CYS A 20 -8.70 -9.91 -10.41
N THR A 21 -9.99 -9.95 -10.74
CA THR A 21 -10.71 -8.73 -11.14
C THR A 21 -10.82 -7.76 -9.96
N PRO A 22 -11.07 -6.45 -10.20
CA PRO A 22 -11.24 -5.49 -9.11
C PRO A 22 -12.33 -5.88 -8.11
N GLU A 23 -13.43 -6.49 -8.55
CA GLU A 23 -14.48 -6.98 -7.65
C GLU A 23 -14.03 -8.18 -6.83
N GLN A 24 -13.30 -9.12 -7.43
CA GLN A 24 -12.76 -10.26 -6.72
C GLN A 24 -11.77 -9.83 -5.65
N LEU A 25 -10.89 -8.88 -5.98
CA LEU A 25 -9.90 -8.33 -5.05
C LEU A 25 -10.58 -7.64 -3.87
N LYS A 26 -11.52 -6.72 -4.14
CA LYS A 26 -12.26 -5.97 -3.09
C LYS A 26 -12.99 -6.90 -2.12
N ASN A 27 -13.73 -7.87 -2.65
CA ASN A 27 -14.51 -8.79 -1.82
C ASN A 27 -13.62 -9.84 -1.13
N GLY A 28 -12.59 -10.32 -1.82
CA GLY A 28 -11.62 -11.27 -1.29
C GLY A 28 -10.83 -10.69 -0.12
N LEU A 29 -10.33 -9.47 -0.22
CA LEU A 29 -9.57 -8.83 0.87
C LEU A 29 -10.44 -8.52 2.10
N LEU A 30 -11.69 -8.13 1.90
CA LEU A 30 -12.64 -7.98 3.02
C LEU A 30 -12.86 -9.31 3.75
N LEU A 31 -12.95 -10.41 2.99
CA LEU A 31 -13.10 -11.74 3.52
C LEU A 31 -11.81 -12.24 4.20
N GLN A 32 -10.64 -11.94 3.65
CA GLN A 32 -9.33 -12.22 4.25
C GLN A 32 -9.22 -11.61 5.64
N LEU A 33 -9.57 -10.32 5.79
CA LEU A 33 -9.57 -9.65 7.08
C LEU A 33 -10.60 -10.25 8.05
N SER A 34 -11.79 -10.58 7.55
CA SER A 34 -12.84 -11.19 8.38
C SER A 34 -12.43 -12.57 8.90
N ALA A 35 -11.68 -13.32 8.09
CA ALA A 35 -11.15 -14.63 8.47
C ALA A 35 -9.97 -14.55 9.45
N SER A 36 -9.14 -13.50 9.41
CA SER A 36 -7.96 -13.37 10.27
C SER A 36 -8.30 -13.14 11.74
N VAL A 37 -9.45 -12.53 12.03
CA VAL A 37 -9.94 -12.28 13.39
C VAL A 37 -10.86 -13.39 13.92
N GLU A 38 -11.24 -14.35 13.07
CA GLU A 38 -12.17 -15.42 13.41
C GLU A 38 -11.46 -16.57 14.14
N LYS A 39 -12.03 -17.00 15.26
CA LYS A 39 -11.48 -18.08 16.09
C LYS A 39 -12.18 -19.40 15.85
N HIS A 40 -13.40 -19.40 15.34
CA HIS A 40 -14.23 -20.59 15.20
C HIS A 40 -13.94 -21.35 13.89
N GLU A 41 -13.49 -22.60 13.98
CA GLU A 41 -13.07 -23.41 12.82
C GLU A 41 -14.17 -23.62 11.77
N LEU A 42 -15.43 -23.85 12.17
CA LEU A 42 -16.53 -23.96 11.21
C LEU A 42 -16.74 -22.68 10.38
N ARG A 43 -16.50 -21.50 10.97
CA ARG A 43 -16.63 -20.22 10.27
C ARG A 43 -15.44 -19.99 9.34
N LYS A 44 -14.23 -20.39 9.73
CA LYS A 44 -13.07 -20.40 8.82
C LYS A 44 -13.33 -21.27 7.59
N ALA A 45 -13.88 -22.47 7.79
CA ALA A 45 -14.25 -23.34 6.68
C ALA A 45 -15.32 -22.72 5.77
N HIS A 46 -16.28 -21.97 6.34
CA HIS A 46 -17.26 -21.19 5.58
C HIS A 46 -16.60 -20.07 4.75
N TYR A 47 -15.69 -19.30 5.35
CA TYR A 47 -14.93 -18.28 4.63
C TYR A 47 -14.09 -18.86 3.49
N THR A 48 -13.49 -20.05 3.64
CA THR A 48 -12.78 -20.69 2.53
C THR A 48 -13.71 -21.00 1.35
N VAL A 49 -14.96 -21.42 1.60
CA VAL A 49 -15.97 -21.64 0.54
C VAL A 49 -16.38 -20.32 -0.11
N MET A 50 -16.58 -19.28 0.70
CA MET A 50 -16.89 -17.94 0.17
C MET A 50 -15.74 -17.40 -0.69
N MET A 51 -14.50 -17.58 -0.26
CA MET A 51 -13.31 -17.17 -1.00
C MET A 51 -13.22 -17.93 -2.33
N LEU A 52 -13.44 -19.25 -2.31
CA LEU A 52 -13.51 -20.06 -3.53
C LEU A 52 -14.56 -19.51 -4.49
N ARG A 53 -15.76 -19.20 -4.00
CA ARG A 53 -16.81 -18.58 -4.82
C ARG A 53 -16.37 -17.24 -5.41
N ILE A 54 -15.79 -16.35 -4.61
CA ILE A 54 -15.32 -15.03 -5.08
C ILE A 54 -14.27 -15.21 -6.18
N LEU A 55 -13.22 -16.00 -5.91
CA LEU A 55 -12.07 -16.13 -6.80
C LEU A 55 -12.34 -16.96 -8.05
N SER A 56 -13.40 -17.77 -8.07
CA SER A 56 -13.76 -18.60 -9.23
C SER A 56 -15.02 -18.18 -9.96
N ASP A 57 -15.73 -17.17 -9.45
CA ASP A 57 -17.07 -16.77 -9.90
C ASP A 57 -18.09 -17.94 -9.94
N CYS A 58 -17.83 -18.98 -9.16
CA CYS A 58 -18.68 -20.17 -9.09
C CYS A 58 -19.86 -19.92 -8.16
N GLN A 59 -21.07 -20.22 -8.63
CA GLN A 59 -22.29 -20.04 -7.85
C GLN A 59 -22.41 -21.08 -6.73
N VAL A 60 -23.07 -20.70 -5.63
CA VAL A 60 -23.28 -21.59 -4.47
C VAL A 60 -23.96 -22.91 -4.88
N LYS A 61 -24.93 -22.86 -5.80
CA LYS A 61 -25.63 -24.04 -6.32
C LYS A 61 -24.71 -25.02 -7.05
N GLN A 62 -23.64 -24.54 -7.68
CA GLN A 62 -22.67 -25.37 -8.38
C GLN A 62 -21.71 -26.00 -7.37
N LEU A 63 -21.25 -25.23 -6.38
CA LEU A 63 -20.42 -25.75 -5.29
C LEU A 63 -21.14 -26.81 -4.44
N SER A 64 -22.47 -26.71 -4.28
CA SER A 64 -23.25 -27.72 -3.55
C SER A 64 -23.40 -29.06 -4.28
N GLN A 65 -23.02 -29.15 -5.56
CA GLN A 65 -23.00 -30.43 -6.30
C GLN A 65 -21.74 -31.26 -5.99
N LEU A 66 -20.74 -30.65 -5.34
CA LEU A 66 -19.47 -31.30 -5.05
C LEU A 66 -19.58 -32.19 -3.83
N ASN A 67 -18.96 -33.38 -3.91
CA ASN A 67 -18.76 -34.21 -2.73
C ASN A 67 -17.69 -33.60 -1.80
N GLY A 68 -17.59 -34.14 -0.58
CA GLY A 68 -16.66 -33.63 0.44
C GLY A 68 -15.20 -33.63 0.00
N GLU A 69 -14.77 -34.64 -0.75
CA GLU A 69 -13.39 -34.75 -1.24
C GLU A 69 -13.09 -33.72 -2.34
N GLN A 70 -14.00 -33.56 -3.30
CA GLN A 70 -13.90 -32.55 -4.35
C GLN A 70 -13.83 -31.15 -3.75
N LEU A 71 -14.74 -30.84 -2.82
CA LEU A 71 -14.75 -29.53 -2.14
C LEU A 71 -13.46 -29.31 -1.34
N TYR A 72 -12.96 -30.33 -0.66
CA TYR A 72 -11.68 -30.25 0.06
C TYR A 72 -10.50 -29.94 -0.87
N ARG A 73 -10.43 -30.59 -2.04
CA ARG A 73 -9.39 -30.31 -3.05
C ARG A 73 -9.49 -28.87 -3.57
N LEU A 74 -10.69 -28.37 -3.87
CA LEU A 74 -10.88 -26.99 -4.33
C LEU A 74 -10.55 -25.95 -3.26
N LYS A 75 -10.89 -26.21 -1.98
CA LYS A 75 -10.53 -25.32 -0.87
C LYS A 75 -9.02 -25.07 -0.78
N LYS A 76 -8.17 -26.08 -1.10
CA LYS A 76 -6.72 -25.91 -1.14
C LYS A 76 -6.26 -24.90 -2.19
N LEU A 77 -7.01 -24.72 -3.28
CA LEU A 77 -6.65 -23.80 -4.35
C LEU A 77 -6.70 -22.34 -3.93
N VAL A 78 -7.48 -22.00 -2.89
CA VAL A 78 -7.68 -20.63 -2.43
C VAL A 78 -7.08 -20.36 -1.04
N LYS A 79 -6.32 -21.30 -0.48
CA LYS A 79 -5.67 -21.12 0.83
C LYS A 79 -4.70 -19.95 0.81
N TRP A 80 -3.99 -19.75 -0.31
CA TRP A 80 -3.03 -18.66 -0.50
C TRP A 80 -3.65 -17.28 -0.22
N ALA A 81 -4.93 -17.08 -0.55
CA ALA A 81 -5.62 -15.80 -0.39
C ALA A 81 -5.78 -15.40 1.09
N PHE A 82 -5.59 -16.31 2.03
CA PHE A 82 -5.59 -16.01 3.47
C PHE A 82 -4.20 -15.71 4.03
N GLU A 83 -3.14 -16.00 3.27
CA GLU A 83 -1.74 -15.97 3.75
C GLU A 83 -0.92 -14.90 3.03
N THR A 84 -1.29 -14.58 1.78
CA THR A 84 -0.53 -13.65 0.93
C THR A 84 -1.16 -12.26 0.95
N PRO A 85 -0.41 -11.19 1.29
CA PRO A 85 -0.88 -9.81 1.15
C PRO A 85 -0.76 -9.34 -0.30
N VAL A 86 -1.40 -8.22 -0.64
CA VAL A 86 -1.16 -7.49 -1.89
C VAL A 86 0.25 -6.89 -1.88
N THR A 87 1.08 -7.26 -2.86
CA THR A 87 2.47 -6.79 -2.95
C THR A 87 2.77 -5.91 -4.16
N SER A 88 1.91 -5.92 -5.17
CA SER A 88 2.00 -5.09 -6.37
C SER A 88 0.79 -4.16 -6.48
N GLN A 89 0.78 -3.27 -7.47
CA GLN A 89 -0.33 -2.33 -7.66
C GLN A 89 -1.67 -3.09 -7.81
N PRO A 90 -2.66 -2.88 -6.90
CA PRO A 90 -3.89 -3.68 -6.86
C PRO A 90 -4.86 -3.37 -8.00
N PHE A 91 -4.86 -2.13 -8.48
CA PHE A 91 -5.65 -1.63 -9.59
C PHE A 91 -5.01 -0.34 -10.11
N GLY A 92 -5.25 -0.01 -11.38
CA GLY A 92 -4.76 1.24 -11.96
C GLY A 92 -5.38 2.49 -11.32
N HIS A 93 -6.66 2.40 -10.94
CA HIS A 93 -7.42 3.45 -10.25
C HIS A 93 -8.64 2.86 -9.53
N PHE A 94 -9.28 3.66 -8.68
CA PHE A 94 -10.65 3.43 -8.23
C PHE A 94 -11.50 4.67 -8.42
N THR A 95 -12.80 4.48 -8.62
CA THR A 95 -13.75 5.58 -8.85
C THR A 95 -14.57 5.86 -7.60
N LEU A 96 -14.66 7.14 -7.21
CA LEU A 96 -15.56 7.61 -6.16
C LEU A 96 -16.18 8.94 -6.60
N ASN A 97 -17.51 9.07 -6.50
CA ASN A 97 -18.25 10.27 -6.91
C ASN A 97 -17.92 10.72 -8.36
N GLY A 98 -17.75 9.75 -9.28
CA GLY A 98 -17.43 10.02 -10.68
C GLY A 98 -16.00 10.51 -10.95
N LYS A 99 -15.12 10.50 -9.94
CA LYS A 99 -13.70 10.84 -10.06
C LYS A 99 -12.83 9.60 -9.93
N ASP A 100 -11.84 9.46 -10.81
CA ASP A 100 -10.85 8.39 -10.74
C ASP A 100 -9.65 8.82 -9.89
N TYR A 101 -9.34 8.00 -8.90
CA TYR A 101 -8.20 8.18 -8.00
C TYR A 101 -7.09 7.21 -8.38
N LEU A 102 -5.95 7.74 -8.78
CA LEU A 102 -4.77 6.97 -9.16
C LEU A 102 -3.91 6.67 -7.93
N LEU A 103 -3.25 5.51 -7.94
CA LEU A 103 -2.36 5.05 -6.87
C LEU A 103 -0.92 5.50 -7.14
N PRO A 104 -0.04 5.52 -6.12
CA PRO A 104 1.39 5.71 -6.35
C PRO A 104 1.96 4.61 -7.24
N ALA A 105 2.95 4.98 -8.06
CA ALA A 105 3.70 4.03 -8.87
C ALA A 105 4.51 3.09 -7.98
N GLU A 106 4.86 1.93 -8.55
CA GLU A 106 5.66 0.93 -7.85
C GLU A 106 6.98 1.50 -7.33
N GLY A 107 7.41 0.99 -6.19
CA GLY A 107 8.61 1.42 -5.51
C GLY A 107 8.62 2.86 -5.03
N PHE A 108 7.50 3.60 -5.07
CA PHE A 108 7.43 5.06 -4.84
C PHE A 108 8.12 5.90 -5.94
N ALA A 109 8.21 5.38 -7.17
CA ALA A 109 8.91 6.04 -8.27
C ALA A 109 8.41 7.47 -8.59
N ASN A 110 7.15 7.79 -8.31
CA ASN A 110 6.54 9.10 -8.57
C ASN A 110 5.97 9.77 -7.29
N THR A 111 6.45 9.37 -6.11
CA THR A 111 5.99 9.88 -4.81
C THR A 111 6.92 10.98 -4.32
N SER A 112 6.35 12.09 -3.83
CA SER A 112 7.13 13.17 -3.25
C SER A 112 7.58 12.84 -1.81
N ALA A 113 8.61 13.53 -1.34
CA ALA A 113 9.15 13.27 0.00
C ALA A 113 8.12 13.55 1.11
N ILE A 114 7.33 14.62 0.98
CA ILE A 114 6.27 14.93 1.94
C ILE A 114 5.13 13.91 1.92
N GLU A 115 4.77 13.39 0.73
CA GLU A 115 3.72 12.36 0.61
C GLU A 115 4.12 11.10 1.36
N LEU A 116 5.36 10.63 1.19
CA LEU A 116 5.87 9.45 1.90
C LEU A 116 5.95 9.66 3.42
N ALA A 117 6.39 10.84 3.87
CA ALA A 117 6.47 11.19 5.28
C ALA A 117 5.09 11.17 5.95
N MET A 118 4.10 11.84 5.33
CA MET A 118 2.73 11.89 5.82
C MET A 118 2.06 10.51 5.79
N ALA A 119 2.28 9.73 4.73
CA ALA A 119 1.78 8.35 4.64
C ALA A 119 2.31 7.48 5.80
N ASN A 120 3.60 7.58 6.14
CA ASN A 120 4.17 6.85 7.27
C ASN A 120 3.57 7.28 8.62
N ILE A 121 3.31 8.58 8.82
CA ILE A 121 2.62 9.08 10.03
C ILE A 121 1.23 8.46 10.15
N TYR A 122 0.42 8.53 9.09
CA TYR A 122 -0.93 7.97 9.11
C TYR A 122 -0.94 6.45 9.25
N TYR A 123 0.02 5.76 8.63
CA TYR A 123 0.19 4.32 8.80
C TYR A 123 0.50 3.93 10.24
N LEU A 124 1.41 4.65 10.92
CA LEU A 124 1.71 4.40 12.33
C LEU A 124 0.52 4.73 13.26
N GLN A 125 -0.25 5.77 12.95
CA GLN A 125 -1.48 6.07 13.68
C GLN A 125 -2.51 4.94 13.51
N PHE A 126 -2.69 4.44 12.28
CA PHE A 126 -3.57 3.31 12.01
C PHE A 126 -3.14 2.06 12.78
N ALA A 127 -1.85 1.74 12.78
CA ALA A 127 -1.29 0.62 13.55
C ALA A 127 -1.53 0.74 15.07
N LYS A 128 -1.69 1.96 15.58
CA LYS A 128 -2.05 2.24 16.98
C LYS A 128 -3.56 2.22 17.27
N GLY A 129 -4.38 1.92 16.27
CA GLY A 129 -5.83 1.79 16.41
C GLY A 129 -6.64 3.01 15.98
N HIS A 130 -6.01 4.06 15.44
CA HIS A 130 -6.72 5.21 14.86
C HIS A 130 -7.28 4.84 13.48
N LYS A 131 -8.51 4.33 13.45
CA LYS A 131 -9.11 3.75 12.24
C LYS A 131 -9.25 4.76 11.10
N GLU A 132 -9.54 6.01 11.43
CA GLU A 132 -9.63 7.14 10.50
C GLU A 132 -8.31 7.42 9.78
N ALA A 133 -7.18 7.07 10.40
CA ALA A 133 -5.86 7.27 9.79
C ALA A 133 -5.65 6.40 8.56
N ALA A 134 -6.34 5.25 8.44
CA ALA A 134 -6.32 4.46 7.20
C ALA A 134 -6.91 5.26 6.02
N LEU A 135 -7.99 6.01 6.23
CA LEU A 135 -8.58 6.83 5.17
C LEU A 135 -7.68 8.01 4.81
N LYS A 136 -7.02 8.63 5.80
CA LYS A 136 -6.01 9.69 5.56
C LYS A 136 -4.79 9.17 4.80
N LEU A 137 -4.33 7.96 5.11
CA LEU A 137 -3.29 7.27 4.35
C LEU A 137 -3.73 7.06 2.89
N VAL A 138 -4.93 6.51 2.68
CA VAL A 138 -5.45 6.30 1.32
C VAL A 138 -5.60 7.64 0.57
N ALA A 139 -6.09 8.69 1.21
CA ALA A 139 -6.25 10.02 0.58
C ALA A 139 -4.91 10.74 0.30
N THR A 140 -3.88 10.45 1.07
CA THR A 140 -2.51 10.94 0.84
C THR A 140 -1.92 10.30 -0.42
N LEU A 141 -2.04 8.97 -0.53
CA LEU A 141 -1.47 8.19 -1.63
C LEU A 141 -2.32 8.27 -2.91
N CYS A 142 -3.63 8.23 -2.77
CA CYS A 142 -4.55 8.10 -3.89
C CYS A 142 -5.17 9.46 -4.20
N ARG A 143 -4.84 10.01 -5.37
CA ARG A 143 -5.21 11.37 -5.76
C ARG A 143 -5.81 11.35 -7.18
N PRO A 144 -6.72 12.28 -7.49
CA PRO A 144 -7.25 12.40 -8.84
C PRO A 144 -6.15 12.64 -9.88
N GLN A 145 -6.42 12.27 -11.12
CA GLN A 145 -5.58 12.70 -12.23
C GLN A 145 -5.67 14.23 -12.39
N ARG A 146 -4.53 14.87 -12.68
CA ARG A 146 -4.49 16.30 -12.99
C ARG A 146 -5.36 16.64 -14.19
N THR A 147 -6.12 17.74 -14.09
CA THR A 147 -6.90 18.28 -15.20
C THR A 147 -6.02 18.79 -16.35
N ASP A 148 -4.81 19.28 -16.04
CA ASP A 148 -3.83 19.80 -16.99
C ASP A 148 -2.83 18.74 -17.49
N ILE A 149 -3.11 17.44 -17.31
CA ILE A 149 -2.15 16.35 -17.59
C ILE A 149 -1.54 16.39 -19.01
N LYS A 150 -2.32 16.78 -20.02
CA LYS A 150 -1.85 16.83 -21.42
C LYS A 150 -0.77 17.90 -21.62
N SER A 151 -0.94 19.08 -21.02
CA SER A 151 0.07 20.14 -21.06
C SER A 151 1.22 19.87 -20.09
N PHE A 152 0.93 19.34 -18.90
CA PHE A 152 1.93 19.08 -17.87
C PHE A 152 2.96 18.03 -18.32
N ARG A 153 2.55 16.98 -19.04
CA ARG A 153 3.48 16.00 -19.66
C ARG A 153 4.50 16.60 -20.63
N ARG A 154 4.22 17.79 -21.19
CA ARG A 154 5.14 18.51 -22.09
C ARG A 154 6.01 19.52 -21.35
N SER A 155 5.77 19.72 -20.06
CA SER A 155 6.53 20.64 -19.22
C SER A 155 7.87 20.03 -18.81
N VAL A 156 8.88 20.88 -18.66
CA VAL A 156 10.15 20.52 -18.01
C VAL A 156 9.98 20.10 -16.55
N LYS A 157 8.83 20.43 -15.95
CA LYS A 157 8.45 20.03 -14.59
C LYS A 157 7.77 18.66 -14.52
N TRP A 158 7.61 17.95 -15.65
CA TRP A 158 7.03 16.61 -15.64
C TRP A 158 7.93 15.65 -14.84
N ASN A 159 7.40 15.16 -13.72
CA ASN A 159 8.11 14.27 -12.79
C ASN A 159 7.63 12.81 -12.88
N GLY A 160 6.86 12.46 -13.90
CA GLY A 160 6.27 11.13 -14.03
C GLY A 160 4.97 10.92 -13.23
N ASP A 161 4.54 11.86 -12.39
CA ASP A 161 3.31 11.74 -11.61
C ASP A 161 2.11 12.36 -12.35
N ALA A 162 1.13 11.52 -12.71
CA ALA A 162 -0.11 11.99 -13.33
C ALA A 162 -1.14 12.50 -12.32
N ARG A 163 -0.93 12.25 -11.02
CA ARG A 163 -1.80 12.68 -9.93
C ARG A 163 -1.67 14.17 -9.67
N GLU A 164 -2.74 14.78 -9.17
CA GLU A 164 -2.68 16.13 -8.60
C GLU A 164 -1.61 16.22 -7.54
N GLU A 165 -0.92 17.37 -7.44
CA GLU A 165 0.12 17.59 -6.43
C GLU A 165 -0.40 17.38 -5.00
N TYR A 166 0.48 16.94 -4.10
CA TYR A 166 0.05 16.60 -2.75
C TYR A 166 -0.29 17.88 -2.00
N ASN A 167 -1.47 17.87 -1.38
CA ASN A 167 -1.94 18.96 -0.54
C ASN A 167 -2.63 18.32 0.66
N SER A 168 -2.11 18.59 1.87
CA SER A 168 -2.61 17.97 3.11
C SER A 168 -4.06 18.34 3.42
N VAL A 169 -4.47 19.58 3.13
CA VAL A 169 -5.85 20.04 3.34
C VAL A 169 -6.81 19.25 2.45
N LEU A 170 -6.50 19.15 1.15
CA LEU A 170 -7.30 18.35 0.21
C LEU A 170 -7.29 16.87 0.57
N ALA A 171 -6.18 16.34 1.10
CA ALA A 171 -6.10 14.95 1.55
C ALA A 171 -7.03 14.71 2.76
N ASP A 172 -7.09 15.62 3.73
CA ASP A 172 -8.01 15.53 4.86
C ASP A 172 -9.48 15.62 4.43
N GLU A 173 -9.81 16.54 3.51
CA GLU A 173 -11.17 16.65 2.93
C GLU A 173 -11.58 15.35 2.21
N ARG A 174 -10.69 14.79 1.38
CA ARG A 174 -10.92 13.52 0.68
C ARG A 174 -11.05 12.34 1.64
N ALA A 175 -10.27 12.31 2.71
CA ALA A 175 -10.35 11.25 3.70
C ALA A 175 -11.76 11.16 4.33
N ALA A 176 -12.41 12.31 4.54
CA ALA A 176 -13.80 12.35 4.98
C ALA A 176 -14.76 11.75 3.94
N GLU A 177 -14.58 12.05 2.65
CA GLU A 177 -15.36 11.44 1.56
C GLU A 177 -15.12 9.93 1.43
N PHE A 178 -13.89 9.48 1.70
CA PHE A 178 -13.48 8.07 1.58
C PHE A 178 -14.12 7.17 2.62
N SER A 179 -14.84 7.72 3.60
CA SER A 179 -15.74 6.94 4.47
C SER A 179 -16.79 6.13 3.71
N LYS A 180 -17.13 6.54 2.47
CA LYS A 180 -18.06 5.84 1.57
C LYS A 180 -17.39 4.79 0.69
N LEU A 181 -16.06 4.70 0.73
CA LEU A 181 -15.30 3.79 -0.11
C LEU A 181 -15.53 2.34 0.32
N HIS A 182 -15.59 1.42 -0.64
CA HIS A 182 -15.64 0.00 -0.31
C HIS A 182 -14.42 -0.38 0.52
N PHE A 183 -14.61 -0.97 1.70
CA PHE A 183 -13.51 -1.20 2.64
C PHE A 183 -12.39 -2.09 2.08
N GLY A 184 -12.71 -3.02 1.18
CA GLY A 184 -11.72 -3.79 0.42
C GLY A 184 -10.73 -2.96 -0.40
N VAL A 185 -11.13 -1.77 -0.87
CA VAL A 185 -10.22 -0.82 -1.56
C VAL A 185 -9.23 -0.24 -0.55
N VAL A 186 -9.70 0.12 0.64
CA VAL A 186 -8.85 0.60 1.74
C VAL A 186 -7.82 -0.47 2.11
N ILE A 187 -8.25 -1.72 2.31
CA ILE A 187 -7.35 -2.84 2.61
C ILE A 187 -6.31 -3.04 1.50
N ALA A 188 -6.73 -2.99 0.23
CA ALA A 188 -5.82 -3.15 -0.91
C ALA A 188 -4.74 -2.07 -0.94
N VAL A 189 -5.11 -0.80 -0.75
CA VAL A 189 -4.17 0.32 -0.76
C VAL A 189 -3.23 0.26 0.44
N VAL A 190 -3.74 -0.09 1.63
CA VAL A 190 -2.91 -0.24 2.84
C VAL A 190 -1.89 -1.36 2.67
N GLN A 191 -2.29 -2.56 2.23
CA GLN A 191 -1.36 -3.67 1.98
C GLN A 191 -0.34 -3.33 0.88
N TYR A 192 -0.77 -2.66 -0.18
CA TYR A 192 0.14 -2.18 -1.23
C TYR A 192 1.16 -1.19 -0.66
N PHE A 193 0.73 -0.21 0.14
CA PHE A 193 1.65 0.71 0.84
C PHE A 193 2.61 -0.04 1.75
N GLU A 194 2.15 -1.03 2.54
CA GLU A 194 3.03 -1.83 3.40
C GLU A 194 4.14 -2.54 2.61
N SER A 195 3.82 -3.09 1.44
CA SER A 195 4.79 -3.71 0.53
C SER A 195 5.82 -2.70 0.03
N LEU A 196 5.35 -1.54 -0.45
CA LEU A 196 6.21 -0.46 -0.93
C LEU A 196 7.11 0.07 0.19
N ASN A 197 6.54 0.32 1.37
CA ASN A 197 7.23 0.91 2.52
C ASN A 197 8.28 -0.05 3.09
N ARG A 198 8.00 -1.35 3.14
CA ARG A 198 8.98 -2.36 3.52
C ARG A 198 10.20 -2.34 2.59
N SER A 199 9.96 -2.39 1.29
CA SER A 199 11.02 -2.35 0.28
C SER A 199 11.83 -1.05 0.35
N PHE A 200 11.17 0.06 0.65
CA PHE A 200 11.81 1.36 0.84
C PHE A 200 12.70 1.37 2.09
N LEU A 201 12.17 0.91 3.22
CA LEU A 201 12.91 0.81 4.49
C LEU A 201 14.13 -0.11 4.37
N GLU A 202 14.01 -1.26 3.69
CA GLU A 202 15.14 -2.15 3.42
C GLU A 202 16.22 -1.45 2.58
N ARG A 203 15.81 -0.69 1.55
CA ARG A 203 16.74 0.03 0.66
C ARG A 203 17.53 1.14 1.37
N TYR A 204 16.90 1.82 2.32
CA TYR A 204 17.46 2.97 3.03
C TYR A 204 17.72 2.71 4.52
N GLY A 205 17.82 1.43 4.92
CA GLY A 205 17.93 1.02 6.32
C GLY A 205 19.07 1.71 7.07
N GLU A 206 20.18 2.01 6.39
CA GLU A 206 21.33 2.68 6.98
C GLU A 206 21.03 4.11 7.45
N VAL A 207 20.01 4.78 6.88
CA VAL A 207 19.59 6.13 7.29
C VAL A 207 18.92 6.11 8.66
N PHE A 208 18.21 5.04 8.98
CA PHE A 208 17.39 4.94 10.19
C PHE A 208 18.16 4.46 11.43
N GLY A 209 19.48 4.30 11.31
CA GLY A 209 20.35 3.83 12.40
C GLY A 209 20.41 2.32 12.46
N GLY A 210 21.63 1.78 12.52
CA GLY A 210 21.91 0.35 12.54
C GLY A 210 23.02 0.03 13.52
N ASP A 211 22.64 -0.13 14.79
CA ASP A 211 23.10 -1.27 15.58
C ASP A 211 21.89 -1.78 16.41
N PRO A 212 21.39 -3.01 16.18
CA PRO A 212 20.26 -3.56 16.93
C PRO A 212 20.46 -3.61 18.45
N GLU A 213 21.72 -3.49 18.90
CA GLU A 213 22.10 -3.50 20.31
C GLU A 213 21.99 -2.11 20.96
N GLU A 214 22.12 -1.02 20.21
CA GLU A 214 21.91 0.37 20.69
C GLU A 214 20.47 0.83 20.42
N LYS A 215 19.48 0.16 21.02
CA LYS A 215 18.07 0.56 20.95
C LYS A 215 17.79 1.76 21.86
N ALA A 216 18.33 2.93 21.51
CA ALA A 216 17.76 4.17 22.00
C ALA A 216 16.29 4.23 21.54
N PRO A 217 15.34 4.58 22.44
CA PRO A 217 13.95 4.72 22.04
C PRO A 217 13.83 5.80 20.94
N PRO A 218 12.93 5.64 19.97
CA PRO A 218 12.76 6.64 18.92
C PRO A 218 12.37 7.98 19.54
N LEU A 219 13.02 9.06 19.10
CA LEU A 219 12.74 10.41 19.57
C LEU A 219 11.27 10.80 19.31
N TYR A 220 10.74 10.42 18.15
CA TYR A 220 9.35 10.65 17.75
C TYR A 220 8.59 9.34 17.66
N LYS A 221 7.54 9.18 18.48
CA LYS A 221 6.76 7.94 18.54
C LYS A 221 5.69 7.84 17.45
N ASN A 222 5.35 8.94 16.77
CA ASN A 222 4.22 9.06 15.84
C ASN A 222 4.62 9.18 14.36
N GLY A 223 5.91 8.99 14.04
CA GLY A 223 6.42 9.09 12.67
C GLY A 223 6.91 10.48 12.28
N GLU A 224 6.82 11.49 13.16
CA GLU A 224 7.33 12.84 12.87
C GLU A 224 8.82 12.90 12.52
N GLY A 225 9.60 11.88 12.91
CA GLY A 225 11.01 11.76 12.51
C GLY A 225 11.21 11.82 10.99
N TRP A 226 10.23 11.37 10.19
CA TRP A 226 10.27 11.53 8.74
C TRP A 226 10.23 12.99 8.30
N LEU A 227 9.39 13.82 8.94
CA LEU A 227 9.31 15.26 8.66
C LEU A 227 10.57 15.99 9.14
N THR A 228 11.06 15.66 10.32
CA THR A 228 12.30 16.25 10.85
C THR A 228 13.50 15.93 9.95
N CYS A 229 13.55 14.76 9.32
CA CYS A 229 14.57 14.49 8.29
C CYS A 229 14.48 15.46 7.11
N LEU A 230 13.28 15.82 6.66
CA LEU A 230 13.10 16.79 5.57
C LEU A 230 13.51 18.21 6.01
N GLU A 231 13.18 18.61 7.24
CA GLU A 231 13.60 19.88 7.83
C GLU A 231 15.12 19.98 7.88
N GLN A 232 15.80 18.94 8.37
CA GLN A 232 17.26 18.89 8.40
C GLN A 232 17.89 18.99 7.00
N VAL A 233 17.32 18.33 5.99
CA VAL A 233 17.80 18.45 4.61
C VAL A 233 17.61 19.88 4.08
N ALA A 234 16.53 20.55 4.45
CA ALA A 234 16.26 21.93 4.06
C ALA A 234 17.23 22.91 4.75
N GLU A 235 17.53 22.73 6.04
CA GLU A 235 18.49 23.54 6.79
C GLU A 235 19.89 23.53 6.16
N LEU A 236 20.26 22.40 5.54
CA LEU A 236 21.54 22.25 4.84
C LEU A 236 21.58 22.99 3.49
N GLY A 237 20.43 23.45 2.99
CA GLY A 237 20.30 24.22 1.75
C GLY A 237 20.66 23.47 0.46
N THR A 238 21.02 22.18 0.52
CA THR A 238 21.49 21.42 -0.66
C THR A 238 20.39 21.18 -1.68
N HIS A 239 19.17 20.96 -1.22
CA HIS A 239 17.97 20.76 -2.05
C HIS A 239 17.03 21.98 -2.01
N GLY A 240 17.54 23.11 -1.53
CA GLY A 240 16.79 24.35 -1.37
C GLY A 240 15.97 24.40 -0.08
N GLN A 241 14.91 25.20 -0.11
CA GLN A 241 14.04 25.45 1.05
C GLN A 241 13.12 24.26 1.34
N PHE A 242 12.49 24.24 2.51
CA PHE A 242 11.64 23.15 2.96
C PHE A 242 10.58 22.73 1.93
N GLN A 243 9.92 23.69 1.28
CA GLN A 243 8.90 23.40 0.25
C GLN A 243 9.51 22.66 -0.95
N GLN A 244 10.74 22.98 -1.34
CA GLN A 244 11.44 22.31 -2.45
C GLN A 244 11.83 20.89 -2.05
N VAL A 245 12.34 20.69 -0.83
CA VAL A 245 12.63 19.36 -0.27
C VAL A 245 11.37 18.49 -0.21
N CYS A 246 10.26 19.05 0.24
CA CYS A 246 8.98 18.36 0.31
C CYS A 246 8.47 17.91 -1.07
N ALA A 247 8.61 18.76 -2.09
CA ALA A 247 8.14 18.50 -3.46
C ALA A 247 9.05 17.55 -4.25
N GLU A 248 10.32 17.40 -3.83
CA GLU A 248 11.30 16.51 -4.45
C GLU A 248 10.85 15.04 -4.38
N ASN A 249 11.32 14.22 -5.33
CA ASN A 249 11.08 12.78 -5.28
C ASN A 249 11.67 12.19 -4.00
N CYS A 250 10.94 11.29 -3.34
CA CYS A 250 11.40 10.70 -2.09
C CYS A 250 12.78 10.04 -2.26
N HIS A 251 13.02 9.27 -3.32
CA HIS A 251 14.29 8.58 -3.50
C HIS A 251 15.50 9.52 -3.56
N THR A 252 15.34 10.72 -4.11
CA THR A 252 16.40 11.74 -4.14
C THR A 252 16.82 12.11 -2.71
N ILE A 253 15.84 12.41 -1.85
CA ILE A 253 16.10 12.84 -0.48
C ILE A 253 16.71 11.71 0.37
N TRP A 254 16.12 10.51 0.33
CA TRP A 254 16.65 9.39 1.13
C TRP A 254 17.98 8.84 0.62
N LEU A 255 18.26 8.94 -0.69
CA LEU A 255 19.59 8.63 -1.23
C LEU A 255 20.64 9.64 -0.75
N TYR A 256 20.31 10.93 -0.73
CA TYR A 256 21.18 11.96 -0.17
C TYR A 256 21.50 11.69 1.29
N LEU A 257 20.49 11.39 2.11
CA LEU A 257 20.66 11.02 3.51
C LEU A 257 21.54 9.78 3.67
N LYS A 258 21.30 8.72 2.88
CA LYS A 258 22.11 7.49 2.89
C LYS A 258 23.57 7.78 2.60
N HIS A 259 23.85 8.55 1.55
CA HIS A 259 25.21 8.93 1.18
C HIS A 259 25.92 9.72 2.30
N ARG A 260 25.21 10.62 2.99
CA ARG A 260 25.76 11.34 4.14
C ARG A 260 26.04 10.43 5.33
N THR A 261 25.13 9.50 5.65
CA THR A 261 25.33 8.55 6.73
C THR A 261 26.55 7.68 6.47
N LEU A 262 26.70 7.16 5.25
CA LEU A 262 27.87 6.37 4.87
C LEU A 262 29.17 7.17 5.01
N LYS A 263 29.21 8.42 4.53
CA LYS A 263 30.38 9.30 4.68
C LYS A 263 30.75 9.56 6.13
N ARG A 264 29.76 9.82 6.99
CA ARG A 264 29.98 10.03 8.43
C ARG A 264 30.55 8.76 9.08
N ASN A 265 29.99 7.60 8.77
CA ASN A 265 30.44 6.33 9.32
C ASN A 265 31.88 5.99 8.88
N SER A 266 32.22 6.23 7.60
CA SER A 266 33.59 6.07 7.11
C SER A 266 34.57 7.03 7.79
N ALA A 267 34.19 8.30 8.01
CA ALA A 267 35.05 9.27 8.70
C ALA A 267 35.29 8.89 10.17
N ASN A 268 34.29 8.33 10.85
CA ASN A 268 34.43 7.89 12.24
C ASN A 268 35.34 6.65 12.38
N GLN A 269 35.37 5.75 11.39
CA GLN A 269 36.25 4.57 11.42
C GLN A 269 37.74 4.88 11.20
N VAL A 270 38.08 6.02 10.59
CA VAL A 270 39.47 6.43 10.35
C VAL A 270 40.10 7.12 11.57
N ASN A 271 39.27 7.60 12.51
CA ASN A 271 39.69 8.31 13.71
C ASN A 271 39.76 7.41 14.97
N VAL A 272 39.65 6.09 14.80
CA VAL A 272 39.80 5.07 15.85
C VAL A 272 41.01 4.22 15.51
#